data_AF-A0A496CKG8-F1
#
_entry.id   AF-A0A496CKG8-F1
#
_cell.length_a   1.000
_cell.length_b   1.000
_cell.length_c   1.000
_cell.angle_alpha   90.00
_cell.angle_beta   90.00
_cell.angle_gamma   90.00
#
_symmetry.space_group_name_H-M   'P 1'
#
loop_
_entity.id
_entity.type
_entity.pdbx_description
1 polymer ?
#
loop_
_entity_poly.entity_id
_entity_poly.type
_entity_poly.pdbx_seq_one_letter_code
_entity_poly.pdbx_strand_id
1 'polypeptide(L)'
;MTAMELQQWKKNFIRNYLDKIDSLEMMDKLEKSTKRILNKKAAVLSPIAFSIEEANKEIDLAEQELSEGKGIKEPEMHQFFEEWRKKLK
;
A
#
# COMPACT_ATOMS: atom_id res chain seq x y z
N MET A 1 -43.08 35.72 -10.99
CA MET A 1 -41.98 35.37 -11.91
C MET A 1 -42.51 35.43 -13.33
N THR A 2 -41.99 36.32 -14.16
CA THR A 2 -42.40 36.46 -15.56
C THR A 2 -41.76 35.40 -16.44
N ALA A 3 -42.31 35.14 -17.63
CA ALA A 3 -41.72 34.21 -18.59
C ALA A 3 -40.28 34.59 -18.96
N MET A 4 -39.98 35.90 -18.97
CA MET A 4 -38.66 36.44 -19.25
C MET A 4 -37.68 36.16 -18.10
N GLU A 5 -38.10 36.36 -16.85
CA GLU A 5 -37.31 36.02 -15.65
C GLU A 5 -37.00 34.52 -15.58
N LEU A 6 -37.96 33.66 -15.93
CA LEU A 6 -37.77 32.21 -15.95
C LEU A 6 -36.75 31.77 -17.01
N GLN A 7 -36.79 32.37 -18.20
CA GLN A 7 -35.80 32.09 -19.26
C GLN A 7 -34.39 32.53 -18.86
N GLN A 8 -34.28 33.70 -18.21
CA GLN A 8 -33.00 34.21 -17.73
C GLN A 8 -32.44 33.36 -16.58
N TRP A 9 -33.30 32.92 -15.65
CA TRP A 9 -32.92 32.00 -14.59
C TRP A 9 -32.38 30.68 -15.14
N LYS A 10 -33.07 30.07 -16.12
CA LYS A 10 -32.62 28.82 -16.76
C LYS A 10 -31.26 28.97 -17.42
N LYS A 11 -31.02 30.07 -18.15
CA LYS A 11 -29.71 30.34 -18.78
C LYS A 11 -28.60 30.51 -17.76
N ASN A 12 -28.84 31.27 -16.70
CA ASN A 12 -27.86 31.50 -15.65
C ASN A 12 -27.55 30.22 -14.87
N PHE A 13 -28.57 29.39 -14.62
CA PHE A 13 -28.40 28.09 -13.98
C PHE A 13 -27.46 27.18 -14.77
N ILE A 14 -27.69 27.03 -16.08
CA ILE A 14 -26.85 26.20 -16.95
C ILE A 14 -25.42 26.74 -16.99
N ARG A 15 -25.25 28.06 -17.17
CA ARG A 15 -23.93 28.69 -17.24
C ARG A 15 -23.13 28.50 -15.97
N ASN A 16 -23.73 28.78 -14.81
CA ASN A 16 -23.05 28.61 -13.52
C ASN A 16 -22.64 27.15 -13.26
N TYR A 17 -23.43 26.19 -13.76
CA TYR A 17 -23.10 24.78 -13.62
C TYR A 17 -21.94 24.37 -14.53
N LEU A 18 -21.92 24.86 -15.77
CA LEU A 18 -20.81 24.65 -16.71
C LEU A 18 -19.52 25.31 -16.21
N ASP A 19 -19.58 26.56 -15.76
CA ASP A 19 -18.42 27.28 -15.20
C ASP A 19 -17.85 26.57 -13.97
N LYS A 20 -18.70 25.90 -13.17
CA LYS A 20 -18.26 25.10 -12.03
C LYS A 20 -17.56 23.80 -12.45
N ILE A 21 -18.05 23.15 -13.51
CA ILE A 21 -17.44 21.93 -14.08
C ILE A 21 -16.09 22.27 -14.71
N ASP A 22 -16.01 23.36 -15.48
CA ASP A 22 -14.79 23.84 -16.14
C ASP A 22 -13.89 24.67 -15.21
N SER A 23 -14.23 24.76 -13.92
CA SER A 23 -13.40 25.49 -12.98
C SER A 23 -12.05 24.80 -12.83
N LEU A 24 -10.98 25.56 -13.08
CA LEU A 24 -9.59 25.12 -12.93
C LEU A 24 -9.33 24.52 -11.53
N GLU A 25 -10.01 25.03 -10.51
CA GLU A 25 -9.95 24.53 -9.13
C GLU A 25 -10.49 23.10 -8.99
N MET A 26 -11.61 22.76 -9.65
CA MET A 26 -12.15 21.39 -9.61
C MET A 26 -11.23 20.41 -10.34
N MET A 27 -10.67 20.83 -11.49
CA MET A 27 -9.71 20.02 -12.24
C MET A 27 -8.43 19.77 -11.45
N ASP A 28 -7.87 20.78 -10.79
CA ASP A 28 -6.68 20.64 -9.93
C ASP A 28 -6.93 19.71 -8.73
N LYS A 29 -8.11 19.80 -8.08
CA LYS A 29 -8.49 18.88 -6.98
C LYS A 29 -8.62 17.44 -7.46
N LEU A 30 -9.19 17.23 -8.65
CA LEU A 30 -9.33 15.91 -9.25
C LEU A 30 -7.95 15.33 -9.57
N GLU A 31 -7.09 16.10 -10.24
CA GLU A 31 -5.73 15.69 -10.59
C GLU A 31 -4.91 15.33 -9.35
N LYS A 32 -4.93 16.17 -8.31
CA LYS A 32 -4.25 15.91 -7.04
C LYS A 32 -4.74 14.64 -6.36
N SER A 33 -6.04 14.37 -6.41
CA SER A 33 -6.63 13.19 -5.78
C SER A 33 -6.28 11.92 -6.56
N THR A 34 -6.32 11.97 -7.90
CA THR A 34 -5.87 10.88 -8.78
C THR A 34 -4.39 10.56 -8.59
N LYS A 35 -3.51 11.57 -8.57
CA LYS A 35 -2.07 11.38 -8.29
C LYS A 35 -1.83 10.72 -6.93
N ARG A 36 -2.54 11.15 -5.88
CA ARG A 36 -2.45 10.53 -4.55
C ARG A 36 -2.87 9.06 -4.56
N ILE A 37 -3.93 8.71 -5.28
CA ILE A 37 -4.40 7.32 -5.40
C ILE A 37 -3.40 6.47 -6.19
N LEU A 38 -2.89 6.98 -7.31
CA LEU A 38 -1.93 6.28 -8.16
C LEU A 38 -0.59 6.07 -7.44
N ASN A 39 -0.06 7.11 -6.79
CA ASN A 39 1.18 7.02 -6.04
C ASN A 39 1.07 6.08 -4.84
N LYS A 40 -0.09 6.03 -4.16
CA LYS A 40 -0.33 5.03 -3.11
C LYS A 40 -0.32 3.61 -3.67
N LYS A 41 -0.95 3.36 -4.82
CA LYS A 41 -0.90 2.03 -5.48
C LYS A 41 0.52 1.63 -5.89
N ALA A 42 1.29 2.57 -6.43
CA ALA A 42 2.68 2.34 -6.83
C ALA A 42 3.64 2.18 -5.63
N ALA A 43 3.34 2.84 -4.50
CA ALA A 43 4.12 2.78 -3.27
C ALA A 43 3.64 1.70 -2.28
N VAL A 44 2.64 0.87 -2.64
CA VAL A 44 2.43 -0.42 -1.95
C VAL A 44 3.54 -1.36 -2.41
N LEU A 45 4.77 -1.05 -2.02
CA LEU A 45 5.66 -2.10 -1.57
C LEU A 45 4.92 -2.71 -0.39
N SER A 46 4.49 -3.96 -0.52
CA SER A 46 3.89 -4.70 0.59
C SER A 46 4.73 -4.43 1.85
N PRO A 47 4.13 -4.11 3.01
CA PRO A 47 4.87 -4.01 4.27
C PRO A 47 5.69 -5.28 4.57
N ILE A 48 5.33 -6.38 3.90
CA ILE A 48 6.00 -7.66 3.96
C ILE A 48 7.02 -7.70 2.81
N ALA A 49 8.30 -7.74 3.17
CA ALA A 49 9.43 -7.80 2.23
C ALA A 49 9.48 -9.10 1.41
N PHE A 50 8.78 -10.13 1.86
CA PHE A 50 8.72 -11.45 1.23
C PHE A 50 7.31 -11.74 0.71
N SER A 51 7.24 -12.35 -0.46
CA SER A 51 6.03 -12.96 -0.98
C SER A 51 5.67 -14.21 -0.17
N ILE A 52 4.39 -14.61 -0.23
CA ILE A 52 3.92 -15.87 0.38
C ILE A 52 4.68 -17.07 -0.23
N GLU A 53 5.00 -17.00 -1.53
CA GLU A 53 5.72 -18.05 -2.23
C GLU A 53 7.16 -18.20 -1.74
N GLU A 54 7.86 -17.08 -1.48
CA GLU A 54 9.19 -17.11 -0.86
C GLU A 54 9.16 -17.68 0.55
N ALA A 55 8.17 -17.30 1.37
CA ALA A 55 8.01 -17.84 2.71
C ALA A 55 7.74 -19.35 2.71
N ASN A 56 6.87 -19.83 1.81
CA ASN A 56 6.58 -21.25 1.66
C ASN A 56 7.82 -22.04 1.23
N LYS A 57 8.59 -21.50 0.28
CA LYS A 57 9.83 -22.13 -0.19
C LYS A 57 10.86 -22.28 0.94
N GLU A 58 10.99 -21.27 1.80
CA GLU A 58 11.89 -21.32 2.96
C GLU A 58 11.44 -22.38 3.99
N ILE A 59 10.13 -22.51 4.20
CA ILE A 59 9.55 -23.55 5.06
C ILE A 59 9.84 -24.94 4.49
N ASP A 60 9.58 -25.15 3.20
CA ASP A 60 9.84 -26.44 2.54
C ASP A 60 11.32 -26.85 2.67
N LEU A 61 12.24 -25.89 2.52
CA LEU A 61 13.67 -26.11 2.70
C LEU A 61 14.01 -26.51 4.15
N ALA A 62 13.47 -25.79 5.14
CA ALA A 62 13.69 -26.11 6.54
C ALA A 62 13.13 -27.49 6.93
N GLU A 63 11.98 -27.87 6.40
CA GLU A 63 11.40 -29.20 6.59
C GLU A 63 12.26 -30.30 5.95
N GLN A 64 12.77 -30.06 4.75
CA GLN A 64 13.70 -30.98 4.10
C GLN A 64 14.99 -31.13 4.91
N GLU A 65 15.60 -30.03 5.37
CA GLU A 65 16.80 -30.07 6.20
C GLU A 65 16.58 -30.85 7.50
N LEU A 66 15.43 -30.64 8.15
CA LEU A 66 15.04 -31.40 9.33
C LEU A 66 14.93 -32.90 9.03
N SER A 67 14.33 -33.26 7.88
CA SER A 67 14.19 -34.66 7.45
C SER A 67 15.54 -35.33 7.15
N GLU A 68 16.52 -34.55 6.68
CA GLU A 68 17.91 -34.98 6.47
C GLU A 68 18.73 -35.01 7.77
N GLY A 69 18.11 -34.68 8.92
CA GLY A 69 18.79 -34.62 10.22
C GLY A 69 19.75 -33.43 10.34
N LYS A 70 19.65 -32.44 9.45
CA LYS A 70 20.39 -31.18 9.53
C LYS A 70 19.68 -30.25 10.51
N GLY A 71 20.47 -29.49 11.26
CA GLY A 71 19.99 -28.60 12.32
C GLY A 71 20.71 -28.87 13.64
N ILE A 72 20.37 -28.07 14.64
CA ILE A 72 20.93 -28.18 15.98
C ILE A 72 19.79 -28.40 16.95
N LYS A 73 20.00 -29.28 17.92
CA LYS A 73 18.98 -29.52 18.95
C LYS A 73 18.91 -28.32 19.88
N GLU A 74 17.75 -28.13 20.52
CA GLU A 74 17.54 -27.06 21.49
C GLU A 74 18.68 -26.93 22.54
N PRO A 75 19.20 -28.02 23.14
CA PRO A 75 20.33 -27.92 24.08
C PRO A 75 21.62 -27.40 23.44
N GLU A 76 21.89 -27.78 22.19
CA GLU A 76 23.06 -27.35 21.43
C GLU A 76 22.94 -25.86 21.03
N MET A 77 21.72 -25.42 20.68
CA MET A 77 21.40 -24.00 20.48
C MET A 77 21.66 -23.16 21.73
N HIS A 78 21.21 -23.63 22.90
CA HIS A 78 21.44 -22.93 24.16
C HIS A 78 22.93 -22.82 24.50
N GLN A 79 23.70 -23.89 24.29
CA GLN A 79 25.16 -23.85 24.48
C GLN A 79 25.82 -22.84 23.54
N PHE A 80 25.44 -22.84 22.26
CA PHE A 80 25.94 -21.88 21.28
C PHE A 80 25.70 -20.43 21.72
N PHE A 81 24.48 -20.09 22.15
CA PHE A 81 24.18 -18.73 22.61
C PHE A 81 24.91 -18.33 23.88
N GLU A 82 25.08 -19.25 24.83
CA GLU A 82 25.85 -18.98 26.06
C GLU A 82 27.34 -18.75 25.76
N GLU A 83 27.93 -19.51 24.86
CA GLU A 83 29.30 -19.27 24.39
C GLU A 83 29.44 -17.94 23.64
N TRP A 84 28.48 -17.61 22.77
CA TRP A 84 28.46 -16.36 22.05
C TRP A 84 28.35 -15.16 23.00
N ARG A 85 27.47 -15.25 24.01
CA ARG A 85 27.29 -14.24 25.05
C ARG A 85 28.56 -14.00 25.87
N LYS A 86 29.35 -15.05 26.14
CA LYS A 86 30.65 -14.94 26.81
C LYS A 86 31.68 -14.18 25.97
N LYS A 87 31.65 -14.33 24.64
CA LYS A 87 32.56 -13.62 23.71
C LYS A 87 32.23 -12.13 23.54
N LEU A 88 31.03 -11.70 23.92
CA LEU A 88 30.58 -10.31 23.86
C LEU A 88 30.93 -9.49 25.11
N LYS A 89 31.42 -10.13 26.18
CA LYS A 89 31.90 -9.49 27.40
C LYS A 89 33.41 -9.39 27.39
#